data_AF-A0A5J9TZU8-F1
#
_entry.id   AF-A0A5J9TZU8-F1
#
_cell.length_a   1.000
_cell.length_b   1.000
_cell.length_c   1.000
_cell.angle_alpha   90.00
_cell.angle_beta   90.00
_cell.angle_gamma   90.00
#
_symmetry.space_group_name_H-M   'P 1'
#
loop_
_entity.id
_entity.type
_entity.pdbx_description
1 polymer ?
#
loop_
_entity_poly.entity_id
_entity_poly.type
_entity_poly.pdbx_seq_one_letter_code
_entity_poly.pdbx_strand_id
1 'polypeptide(L)'
;MADRLSALPDDILRLLLSRLPSDEAVQTCVLARRWRDLWRSTPALRIGEKKKTKTAWTQRSLTDFVNHLLLLRAASAPMDELEIICGVLHDNTCYEDSGYCSYDYHDAPRILPSEKAREEDLSRSAAMWIRHALSICRARALTVSFRGAHQRLRLDGLRFASRALTTVMISNATFKSPGRVLGFSMCPALEDLKLNMCKIHVKGISSRSVRRLSIIDCRFDGSTSRRTRISAPCLVSFELDVGFGRAPLIKSMPSLETARVRIRDDCADICGKAYGDACDREKRCDGCRRGSSRGKSVLLEGLSRATELELASDPRVFIFRKDCNFGTTLANL
;
A
#
# COMPACT_ATOMS: atom_id res chain seq x y z
N MET A 1 -37.02 -14.39 -29.55
CA MET A 1 -36.91 -13.62 -28.29
C MET A 1 -35.68 -12.74 -28.42
N ALA A 2 -35.84 -11.42 -28.52
CA ALA A 2 -34.71 -10.52 -28.75
C ALA A 2 -33.81 -10.49 -27.51
N ASP A 3 -32.51 -10.72 -27.69
CA ASP A 3 -31.52 -10.57 -26.64
C ASP A 3 -31.51 -9.12 -26.15
N ARG A 4 -31.97 -8.91 -24.91
CA ARG A 4 -32.08 -7.57 -24.30
C ARG A 4 -30.73 -6.91 -24.11
N LEU A 5 -29.64 -7.68 -23.99
CA LEU A 5 -28.28 -7.14 -23.90
C LEU A 5 -27.82 -6.58 -25.26
N SER A 6 -28.19 -7.24 -26.35
CA SER A 6 -27.89 -6.77 -27.71
C SER A 6 -28.59 -5.45 -28.08
N ALA A 7 -29.63 -5.03 -27.35
CA ALA A 7 -30.34 -3.76 -27.56
C ALA A 7 -29.68 -2.55 -26.85
N LEU A 8 -28.74 -2.78 -25.92
CA LEU A 8 -28.10 -1.69 -25.17
C LEU A 8 -27.07 -0.95 -26.03
N PRO A 9 -26.83 0.36 -25.83
CA PRO A 9 -25.71 1.09 -26.44
C PRO A 9 -24.33 0.57 -25.99
N ASP A 10 -23.31 0.74 -26.83
CA ASP A 10 -21.96 0.24 -26.53
C ASP A 10 -21.38 0.82 -25.23
N ASP A 11 -21.70 2.07 -24.89
CA ASP A 11 -21.18 2.72 -23.68
C ASP A 11 -21.71 2.06 -22.41
N ILE A 12 -22.97 1.61 -22.43
CA ILE A 12 -23.56 0.85 -21.32
C ILE A 12 -22.90 -0.52 -21.23
N LEU A 13 -22.66 -1.19 -22.37
CA LEU A 13 -21.98 -2.47 -22.39
C LEU A 13 -20.54 -2.35 -21.86
N ARG A 14 -19.78 -1.32 -22.23
CA ARG A 14 -18.44 -1.04 -21.68
C ARG A 14 -18.47 -0.81 -20.18
N LEU A 15 -19.49 -0.11 -19.67
CA LEU A 15 -19.68 0.11 -18.23
C LEU A 15 -20.01 -1.19 -17.49
N LEU A 16 -20.81 -2.08 -18.08
CA LEU A 16 -21.09 -3.40 -17.52
C LEU A 16 -19.83 -4.26 -17.49
N LEU A 17 -19.08 -4.32 -18.60
CA LEU A 17 -17.81 -5.05 -18.69
C LEU A 17 -16.77 -4.52 -17.69
N SER A 18 -16.78 -3.22 -17.38
CA SER A 18 -15.86 -2.62 -16.39
C SER A 18 -16.12 -3.06 -14.94
N ARG A 19 -17.22 -3.77 -14.68
CA ARG A 19 -17.54 -4.36 -13.38
C ARG A 19 -17.05 -5.81 -13.25
N LEU A 20 -16.74 -6.45 -14.38
CA LEU A 20 -16.23 -7.82 -14.41
C LEU A 20 -14.71 -7.85 -14.17
N PRO A 21 -14.16 -8.97 -13.70
CA PRO A 21 -12.77 -9.33 -13.92
C PRO A 21 -12.40 -9.21 -15.40
N SER A 22 -11.18 -8.75 -15.70
CA SER A 22 -10.79 -8.43 -17.07
C SER A 22 -10.73 -9.66 -17.96
N ASP A 23 -10.44 -10.84 -17.41
CA ASP A 23 -10.47 -12.12 -18.09
C ASP A 23 -11.89 -12.53 -18.49
N GLU A 24 -12.87 -12.39 -17.59
CA GLU A 24 -14.29 -12.58 -17.91
C GLU A 24 -14.77 -11.56 -18.96
N ALA A 25 -14.35 -10.29 -18.84
CA ALA A 25 -14.69 -9.26 -19.80
C ALA A 25 -14.16 -9.59 -21.21
N VAL A 26 -12.93 -10.11 -21.32
CA VAL A 26 -12.37 -10.58 -22.60
C VAL A 26 -13.12 -11.81 -23.11
N GLN A 27 -13.54 -12.73 -22.25
CA GLN A 27 -14.31 -13.92 -22.67
C GLN A 27 -15.65 -13.55 -23.32
N THR A 28 -16.23 -12.39 -23.02
CA THR A 28 -17.47 -11.93 -23.69
C THR A 28 -17.33 -11.75 -25.21
N CYS A 29 -16.09 -11.68 -25.74
CA CYS A 29 -15.82 -11.59 -27.18
C CYS A 29 -16.48 -12.70 -28.02
N VAL A 30 -16.73 -13.87 -27.43
CA VAL A 30 -17.31 -15.01 -28.15
C VAL A 30 -18.83 -14.96 -28.23
N LEU A 31 -19.49 -14.06 -27.48
CA LEU A 31 -20.96 -13.98 -27.41
C LEU A 31 -21.57 -13.49 -28.73
N ALA A 32 -20.99 -12.46 -29.35
CA ALA A 32 -21.33 -11.99 -30.68
C ALA A 32 -20.26 -11.05 -31.23
N ARG A 33 -20.27 -10.82 -32.56
CA ARG A 33 -19.30 -9.93 -33.26
C ARG A 33 -19.16 -8.56 -32.59
N ARG A 34 -20.27 -8.00 -32.09
CA ARG A 34 -20.30 -6.70 -31.41
C ARG A 34 -19.46 -6.65 -30.14
N TRP A 35 -19.32 -7.77 -29.42
CA TRP A 35 -18.60 -7.82 -28.13
C TRP A 35 -17.09 -7.94 -28.26
N ARG A 36 -16.60 -8.27 -29.47
CA ARG A 36 -15.19 -8.61 -29.74
C ARG A 36 -14.19 -7.55 -29.28
N ASP A 37 -14.56 -6.28 -29.34
CA ASP A 37 -13.66 -5.16 -29.06
C ASP A 37 -14.15 -4.24 -27.93
N LEU A 38 -15.33 -4.49 -27.34
CA LEU A 38 -15.88 -3.62 -26.29
C LEU A 38 -14.99 -3.55 -25.05
N TRP A 39 -14.39 -4.67 -24.66
CA TRP A 39 -13.48 -4.74 -23.52
C TRP A 39 -12.23 -3.84 -23.69
N ARG A 40 -11.81 -3.56 -24.93
CA ARG A 40 -10.59 -2.78 -25.23
C ARG A 40 -10.70 -1.31 -24.83
N SER A 41 -11.91 -0.83 -24.56
CA SER A 41 -12.19 0.56 -24.19
C SER A 41 -12.99 0.67 -22.89
N THR A 42 -12.97 -0.36 -22.05
CA THR A 42 -13.63 -0.31 -20.73
C THR A 42 -12.98 0.73 -19.83
N PRO A 43 -13.74 1.53 -19.06
CA PRO A 43 -13.17 2.55 -18.18
C PRO A 43 -12.44 1.96 -16.96
N ALA A 44 -12.60 0.67 -16.66
CA ALA A 44 -11.90 0.03 -15.54
C ALA A 44 -11.28 -1.30 -15.96
N LEU A 45 -10.07 -1.57 -15.45
CA LEU A 45 -9.43 -2.88 -15.50
C LEU A 45 -9.36 -3.46 -14.09
N ARG A 46 -9.84 -4.69 -13.96
CA ARG A 46 -9.84 -5.45 -12.71
C ARG A 46 -9.09 -6.75 -12.95
N ILE A 47 -7.91 -6.86 -12.39
CA ILE A 47 -6.96 -7.95 -12.65
C ILE A 47 -6.84 -8.81 -11.39
N GLY A 48 -6.90 -10.12 -11.58
CA GLY A 48 -6.74 -11.13 -10.54
C GLY A 48 -8.02 -11.49 -9.80
N GLU A 49 -7.88 -12.21 -8.69
CA GLU A 49 -8.99 -12.89 -8.02
C GLU A 49 -9.71 -11.99 -7.00
N LYS A 50 -11.02 -11.77 -7.22
CA LYS A 50 -11.91 -11.17 -6.22
C LYS A 50 -12.63 -12.19 -5.34
N LYS A 51 -12.71 -13.46 -5.77
CA LYS A 51 -13.45 -14.55 -5.10
C LYS A 51 -12.70 -15.87 -5.28
N LYS A 52 -13.10 -16.91 -4.52
CA LYS A 52 -12.64 -18.32 -4.65
C LYS A 52 -13.04 -18.94 -6.00
N THR A 53 -12.70 -18.31 -7.12
CA THR A 53 -12.82 -18.93 -8.45
C THR A 53 -11.75 -20.00 -8.60
N LYS A 54 -12.11 -21.14 -9.20
CA LYS A 54 -11.26 -22.35 -9.29
C LYS A 54 -9.95 -22.18 -10.07
N THR A 55 -9.76 -21.08 -10.80
CA THR A 55 -8.58 -20.85 -11.63
C THR A 55 -7.52 -20.06 -10.88
N ALA A 56 -6.70 -20.83 -10.16
CA ALA A 56 -5.43 -20.38 -9.62
C ALA A 56 -4.56 -19.68 -10.67
N TRP A 57 -4.29 -18.37 -10.52
CA TRP A 57 -3.29 -17.71 -11.35
C TRP A 57 -1.89 -18.19 -10.99
N THR A 58 -1.09 -18.47 -12.01
CA THR A 58 0.37 -18.59 -11.86
C THR A 58 0.98 -17.23 -12.18
N GLN A 59 2.19 -16.96 -11.71
CA GLN A 59 2.88 -15.72 -12.06
C GLN A 59 3.01 -15.54 -13.58
N ARG A 60 3.31 -16.62 -14.31
CA ARG A 60 3.49 -16.58 -15.76
C ARG A 60 2.16 -16.30 -16.47
N SER A 61 1.12 -17.08 -16.16
CA SER A 61 -0.18 -16.89 -16.81
C SER A 61 -0.78 -15.52 -16.52
N LEU A 62 -0.62 -14.99 -15.30
CA LEU A 62 -1.06 -13.64 -14.96
C LEU A 62 -0.28 -12.60 -15.76
N THR A 63 1.05 -12.74 -15.81
CA THR A 63 1.91 -11.78 -16.50
C THR A 63 1.62 -11.75 -18.00
N ASP A 64 1.52 -12.92 -18.62
CA ASP A 64 1.19 -13.05 -20.03
C ASP A 64 -0.18 -12.45 -20.33
N PHE A 65 -1.20 -12.80 -19.53
CA PHE A 65 -2.54 -12.24 -19.70
C PHE A 65 -2.56 -10.71 -19.62
N VAL A 66 -1.99 -10.14 -18.56
CA VAL A 66 -2.02 -8.68 -18.35
C VAL A 66 -1.22 -7.95 -19.43
N ASN A 67 -0.07 -8.50 -19.85
CA ASN A 67 0.71 -7.91 -20.93
C ASN A 67 -0.10 -7.88 -22.24
N HIS A 68 -0.74 -8.99 -22.62
CA HIS A 68 -1.59 -9.03 -23.82
C HIS A 68 -2.80 -8.10 -23.69
N LEU A 69 -3.45 -8.07 -22.52
CA LEU A 69 -4.58 -7.19 -22.23
C LEU A 69 -4.21 -5.71 -22.45
N LEU A 70 -3.06 -5.28 -21.92
CA LEU A 70 -2.57 -3.91 -22.08
C LEU A 70 -2.11 -3.60 -23.52
N LEU A 71 -1.47 -4.55 -24.20
CA LEU A 71 -1.04 -4.41 -25.61
C LEU A 71 -2.22 -4.27 -26.58
N LEU A 72 -3.29 -5.02 -26.34
CA LEU A 72 -4.47 -5.07 -27.20
C LEU A 72 -5.51 -3.99 -26.84
N ARG A 73 -5.34 -3.29 -25.72
CA ARG A 73 -6.19 -2.17 -25.34
C ARG A 73 -6.04 -1.04 -26.36
N ALA A 74 -7.13 -0.33 -26.65
CA ALA A 74 -7.06 0.84 -27.52
C ALA A 74 -6.10 1.86 -26.88
N ALA A 75 -5.01 2.19 -27.59
CA ALA A 75 -3.79 2.82 -27.06
C ALA A 75 -3.96 4.22 -26.42
N SER A 76 -5.18 4.75 -26.31
CA SER A 76 -5.50 6.00 -25.63
C SER A 76 -6.91 6.03 -25.03
N ALA A 77 -7.60 4.88 -24.96
CA ALA A 77 -8.89 4.83 -24.31
C ALA A 77 -8.70 5.12 -22.80
N PRO A 78 -9.29 6.21 -22.27
CA PRO A 78 -9.10 6.58 -20.88
C PRO A 78 -9.53 5.42 -19.98
N MET A 79 -8.75 5.22 -18.93
CA MET A 79 -9.09 4.32 -17.85
C MET A 79 -9.31 5.19 -16.63
N ASP A 80 -10.44 5.03 -15.97
CA ASP A 80 -10.71 5.66 -14.69
C ASP A 80 -10.07 4.85 -13.56
N GLU A 81 -10.15 3.52 -13.61
CA GLU A 81 -9.73 2.65 -12.50
C GLU A 81 -8.82 1.50 -12.96
N LEU A 82 -7.67 1.36 -12.31
CA LEU A 82 -6.87 0.13 -12.35
C LEU A 82 -6.93 -0.55 -10.98
N GLU A 83 -7.38 -1.80 -10.96
CA GLU A 83 -7.40 -2.64 -9.78
C GLU A 83 -6.63 -3.93 -10.05
N ILE A 84 -5.60 -4.20 -9.25
CA ILE A 84 -4.82 -5.44 -9.27
C ILE A 84 -4.98 -6.08 -7.89
N ILE A 85 -5.79 -7.13 -7.81
CA ILE A 85 -6.00 -7.90 -6.57
C ILE A 85 -5.60 -9.34 -6.86
N CYS A 86 -4.53 -9.81 -6.24
CA CYS A 86 -4.05 -11.18 -6.42
C CYS A 86 -3.97 -11.89 -5.07
N GLY A 87 -4.36 -13.17 -5.05
CA GLY A 87 -4.15 -14.07 -3.92
C GLY A 87 -2.75 -14.68 -3.93
N VAL A 88 -2.61 -15.87 -3.33
CA VAL A 88 -1.42 -16.70 -3.49
C VAL A 88 -1.35 -17.17 -4.94
N LEU A 89 -0.28 -16.83 -5.65
CA LEU A 89 -0.05 -17.34 -7.00
C LEU A 89 0.49 -18.77 -6.91
N HIS A 90 -0.11 -19.68 -7.67
CA HIS A 90 0.33 -21.07 -7.68
C HIS A 90 1.66 -21.22 -8.41
N ASP A 91 2.46 -22.16 -7.93
CA ASP A 91 3.69 -22.53 -8.60
C ASP A 91 3.41 -23.53 -9.73
N ASN A 92 3.99 -23.29 -10.91
CA ASN A 92 4.01 -24.29 -11.99
C ASN A 92 5.04 -25.39 -11.74
N THR A 93 5.93 -25.24 -10.75
CA THR A 93 6.85 -26.30 -10.34
C THR A 93 6.24 -27.17 -9.26
N CYS A 94 5.13 -27.82 -9.58
CA CYS A 94 4.79 -29.08 -8.92
C CYS A 94 5.65 -30.17 -9.56
N TYR A 95 6.92 -30.27 -9.14
CA TYR A 95 7.48 -31.61 -9.03
C TYR A 95 6.84 -32.20 -7.78
N GLU A 96 5.98 -33.19 -7.98
CA GLU A 96 5.56 -34.14 -6.95
C GLU A 96 6.81 -34.85 -6.42
N ASP A 97 7.62 -34.23 -5.56
CA ASP A 97 8.47 -35.01 -4.67
C ASP A 97 9.04 -34.17 -3.53
N SER A 98 8.51 -34.44 -2.34
CA SER A 98 9.23 -34.59 -1.07
C SER A 98 8.28 -34.19 0.06
N GLY A 99 7.62 -35.21 0.61
CA GLY A 99 6.90 -35.06 1.86
C GLY A 99 7.87 -34.75 2.98
N TYR A 100 8.03 -33.48 3.36
CA TYR A 100 8.43 -33.07 4.70
C TYR A 100 7.95 -31.64 4.95
N CYS A 101 6.96 -31.48 5.83
CA CYS A 101 6.71 -30.22 6.53
C CYS A 101 6.51 -30.56 8.00
N SER A 102 7.62 -30.59 8.76
CA SER A 102 7.56 -30.45 10.22
C SER A 102 7.47 -28.96 10.55
N TYR A 103 6.53 -28.61 11.43
CA TYR A 103 6.36 -27.25 11.94
C TYR A 103 7.41 -26.98 13.03
N ASP A 104 8.49 -26.29 12.70
CA ASP A 104 9.39 -25.69 13.69
C ASP A 104 9.33 -24.16 13.61
N TYR A 105 8.86 -23.56 14.70
CA TYR A 105 8.50 -22.14 14.83
C TYR A 105 9.70 -21.18 14.99
N HIS A 106 10.93 -21.62 14.71
CA HIS A 106 12.15 -20.87 15.06
C HIS A 106 13.12 -20.53 13.91
N ASP A 107 12.87 -20.97 12.68
CA ASP A 107 13.65 -20.51 11.53
C ASP A 107 12.69 -19.81 10.54
N ALA A 108 12.92 -18.52 10.28
CA ALA A 108 12.15 -17.81 9.27
C ALA A 108 12.30 -18.56 7.93
N PRO A 109 11.23 -18.76 7.14
CA PRO A 109 11.32 -19.50 5.89
C PRO A 109 12.47 -18.95 5.06
N ARG A 110 13.49 -19.79 4.79
CA ARG A 110 14.57 -19.45 3.87
C ARG A 110 13.95 -19.37 2.49
N ILE A 111 13.51 -18.18 2.09
CA ILE A 111 12.99 -17.93 0.74
C ILE A 111 14.03 -18.47 -0.25
N LEU A 112 13.65 -19.47 -1.04
CA LEU A 112 14.57 -20.10 -1.97
C LEU A 112 15.03 -19.05 -2.99
N PRO A 113 16.29 -19.10 -3.48
CA PRO A 113 16.80 -18.15 -4.47
C PRO A 113 15.90 -18.03 -5.73
N SER A 114 15.22 -19.11 -6.11
CA SER A 114 14.24 -19.16 -7.20
C SER A 114 12.95 -18.36 -6.92
N GLU A 115 12.42 -18.44 -5.69
CA GLU A 115 11.23 -17.68 -5.27
C GLU A 115 11.51 -16.17 -5.24
N LYS A 116 12.68 -15.78 -4.74
CA LYS A 116 13.11 -14.38 -4.69
C LYS A 116 13.24 -13.77 -6.09
N ALA A 117 13.81 -14.51 -7.05
CA ALA A 117 13.93 -14.06 -8.44
C ALA A 117 12.55 -13.83 -9.08
N ARG A 118 11.61 -14.74 -8.81
CA ARG A 118 10.23 -14.65 -9.30
C ARG A 118 9.45 -13.49 -8.70
N GLU A 119 9.57 -13.24 -7.40
CA GLU A 119 9.01 -12.03 -6.78
C GLU A 119 9.48 -10.75 -7.46
N GLU A 120 10.76 -10.70 -7.83
CA GLU A 120 11.35 -9.55 -8.50
C GLU A 120 10.82 -9.40 -9.93
N ASP A 121 10.61 -10.49 -10.67
CA ASP A 121 9.98 -10.48 -11.99
C ASP A 121 8.52 -10.01 -11.97
N LEU A 122 7.74 -10.51 -11.02
CA LEU A 122 6.35 -10.07 -10.85
C LEU A 122 6.30 -8.60 -10.44
N SER A 123 7.20 -8.17 -9.53
CA SER A 123 7.33 -6.77 -9.12
C SER A 123 7.69 -5.85 -10.29
N ARG A 124 8.60 -6.29 -11.17
CA ARG A 124 8.95 -5.58 -12.41
C ARG A 124 7.74 -5.45 -13.33
N SER A 125 7.02 -6.55 -13.54
CA SER A 125 5.83 -6.59 -14.40
C SER A 125 4.72 -5.70 -13.87
N ALA A 126 4.39 -5.81 -12.58
CA ALA A 126 3.41 -4.95 -11.93
C ALA A 126 3.77 -3.46 -11.98
N ALA A 127 5.06 -3.12 -11.81
CA ALA A 127 5.51 -1.74 -11.96
C ALA A 127 5.31 -1.22 -13.40
N MET A 128 5.49 -2.06 -14.42
CA MET A 128 5.20 -1.68 -15.82
C MET A 128 3.70 -1.47 -16.04
N TRP A 129 2.84 -2.37 -15.52
CA TRP A 129 1.39 -2.24 -15.65
C TRP A 129 0.87 -0.95 -15.00
N ILE A 130 1.35 -0.65 -13.79
CA ILE A 130 0.98 0.57 -13.09
C ILE A 130 1.46 1.81 -13.87
N ARG A 131 2.69 1.82 -14.38
CA ARG A 131 3.19 2.93 -15.21
C ARG A 131 2.36 3.12 -16.47
N HIS A 132 1.97 2.03 -17.14
CA HIS A 132 1.12 2.10 -18.32
C HIS A 132 -0.24 2.74 -17.97
N ALA A 133 -0.91 2.26 -16.92
CA ALA A 133 -2.19 2.80 -16.51
C ALA A 133 -2.13 4.28 -16.08
N LEU A 134 -1.08 4.68 -15.37
CA LEU A 134 -0.93 6.06 -14.90
C LEU A 134 -0.52 7.02 -16.02
N SER A 135 0.46 6.65 -16.84
CA SER A 135 1.07 7.55 -17.84
C SER A 135 0.33 7.56 -19.17
N ILE A 136 -0.18 6.40 -19.62
CA ILE A 136 -0.81 6.23 -20.94
C ILE A 136 -2.34 6.30 -20.80
N CYS A 137 -2.92 5.53 -19.89
CA CYS A 137 -4.38 5.48 -19.74
C CYS A 137 -4.98 6.56 -18.83
N ARG A 138 -4.13 7.36 -18.16
CA ARG A 138 -4.52 8.45 -17.25
C ARG A 138 -5.46 8.01 -16.11
N ALA A 139 -5.18 6.84 -15.52
CA ALA A 139 -5.93 6.30 -14.40
C ALA A 139 -6.11 7.32 -13.27
N ARG A 140 -7.36 7.42 -12.78
CA ARG A 140 -7.79 8.29 -11.68
C ARG A 140 -7.73 7.57 -10.34
N ALA A 141 -7.99 6.27 -10.33
CA ALA A 141 -7.86 5.43 -9.15
C ALA A 141 -6.94 4.24 -9.41
N LEU A 142 -6.07 3.96 -8.43
CA LEU A 142 -5.18 2.81 -8.43
C LEU A 142 -5.41 1.99 -7.16
N THR A 143 -5.76 0.72 -7.31
CA THR A 143 -5.83 -0.26 -6.22
C THR A 143 -4.86 -1.41 -6.50
N VAL A 144 -3.96 -1.69 -5.57
CA VAL A 144 -3.00 -2.80 -5.66
C VAL A 144 -3.06 -3.59 -4.35
N SER A 145 -3.35 -4.89 -4.41
CA SER A 145 -3.43 -5.75 -3.23
C SER A 145 -2.94 -7.15 -3.56
N PHE A 146 -1.91 -7.64 -2.86
CA PHE A 146 -1.38 -8.99 -3.03
C PHE A 146 -1.48 -9.77 -1.72
N ARG A 147 -2.39 -10.74 -1.62
CA ARG A 147 -2.70 -11.50 -0.39
C ARG A 147 -1.96 -12.84 -0.35
N GLY A 148 -0.64 -12.81 -0.55
CA GLY A 148 0.22 -13.98 -0.37
C GLY A 148 0.75 -14.07 1.06
N ALA A 149 0.80 -15.27 1.65
CA ALA A 149 1.37 -15.47 3.00
C ALA A 149 2.85 -15.02 3.08
N HIS A 150 3.60 -15.19 1.98
CA HIS A 150 5.01 -14.81 1.88
C HIS A 150 5.32 -13.83 0.73
N GLN A 151 4.42 -13.73 -0.27
CA GLN A 151 4.65 -12.93 -1.47
C GLN A 151 4.18 -11.48 -1.30
N ARG A 152 5.08 -10.52 -1.47
CA ARG A 152 4.76 -9.07 -1.51
C ARG A 152 5.39 -8.41 -2.72
N LEU A 153 4.63 -7.57 -3.41
CA LEU A 153 5.21 -6.76 -4.49
C LEU A 153 6.16 -5.72 -3.92
N ARG A 154 7.35 -5.64 -4.51
CA ARG A 154 8.28 -4.54 -4.26
C ARG A 154 7.95 -3.39 -5.19
N LEU A 155 7.54 -2.25 -4.64
CA LEU A 155 7.16 -1.05 -5.39
C LEU A 155 8.22 0.08 -5.28
N ASP A 156 9.42 -0.30 -4.86
CA ASP A 156 10.56 0.56 -4.54
C ASP A 156 11.12 1.45 -5.66
N GLY A 157 10.83 1.11 -6.91
CA GLY A 157 11.24 1.86 -8.10
C GLY A 157 10.08 2.57 -8.81
N LEU A 158 8.87 2.53 -8.26
CA LEU A 158 7.70 3.08 -8.91
C LEU A 158 7.65 4.59 -8.71
N ARG A 159 7.77 5.34 -9.81
CA ARG A 159 7.56 6.79 -9.82
C ARG A 159 6.10 7.04 -10.20
N PHE A 160 5.28 7.36 -9.21
CA PHE A 160 3.90 7.78 -9.45
C PHE A 160 3.91 9.15 -10.15
N ALA A 161 3.52 9.17 -11.41
CA ALA A 161 3.41 10.37 -12.24
C ALA A 161 2.08 10.33 -12.98
N SER A 162 1.11 11.12 -12.54
CA SER A 162 -0.17 11.26 -13.23
C SER A 162 -0.86 12.53 -12.78
N ARG A 163 -1.32 13.35 -13.73
CA ARG A 163 -2.11 14.55 -13.43
C ARG A 163 -3.56 14.24 -13.09
N ALA A 164 -4.02 13.02 -13.35
CA ALA A 164 -5.40 12.59 -13.19
C ALA A 164 -5.63 11.71 -11.94
N LEU A 165 -4.56 11.16 -11.35
CA LEU A 165 -4.63 10.25 -10.21
C LEU A 165 -5.13 10.98 -8.96
N THR A 166 -6.32 10.61 -8.48
CA THR A 166 -6.98 11.16 -7.30
C THR A 166 -6.91 10.22 -6.09
N THR A 167 -6.83 8.91 -6.33
CA THR A 167 -6.94 7.90 -5.27
C THR A 167 -5.92 6.78 -5.47
N VAL A 168 -5.17 6.46 -4.41
CA VAL A 168 -4.24 5.33 -4.37
C VAL A 168 -4.52 4.48 -3.14
N MET A 169 -4.78 3.20 -3.35
CA MET A 169 -4.90 2.19 -2.30
C MET A 169 -3.88 1.08 -2.57
N ILE A 170 -2.94 0.90 -1.66
CA ILE A 170 -1.91 -0.14 -1.75
C ILE A 170 -1.99 -0.99 -0.49
N SER A 171 -2.19 -2.29 -0.68
CA SER A 171 -2.28 -3.28 0.39
C SER A 171 -1.22 -4.36 0.20
N ASN A 172 -0.57 -4.79 1.29
CA ASN A 172 0.40 -5.89 1.30
C ASN A 172 1.61 -5.70 0.35
N ALA A 173 2.07 -4.46 0.15
CA ALA A 173 3.26 -4.17 -0.64
C ALA A 173 4.52 -3.97 0.22
N THR A 174 5.68 -4.03 -0.40
CA THR A 174 6.98 -3.72 0.20
C THR A 174 7.61 -2.50 -0.47
N PHE A 175 8.05 -1.57 0.37
CA PHE A 175 8.86 -0.40 0.02
C PHE A 175 10.18 -0.45 0.81
N LYS A 176 11.16 -1.23 0.36
CA LYS A 176 12.54 -1.31 0.84
C LYS A 176 13.52 -0.47 0.00
N SER A 177 13.49 0.86 0.19
CA SER A 177 14.45 1.80 -0.42
C SER A 177 15.05 2.73 0.62
N PRO A 178 16.01 2.24 1.43
CA PRO A 178 16.63 3.04 2.48
C PRO A 178 17.29 4.29 1.87
N GLY A 179 16.87 5.47 2.32
CA GLY A 179 17.37 6.75 1.82
C GLY A 179 16.47 7.46 0.79
N ARG A 180 15.55 6.74 0.13
CA ARG A 180 14.60 7.35 -0.81
C ARG A 180 13.32 7.79 -0.12
N VAL A 181 12.68 8.81 -0.67
CA VAL A 181 11.35 9.29 -0.25
C VAL A 181 10.32 8.69 -1.20
N LEU A 182 9.28 8.05 -0.66
CA LEU A 182 8.09 7.69 -1.40
C LEU A 182 7.29 8.97 -1.68
N GLY A 183 7.51 9.54 -2.86
CA GLY A 183 6.99 10.85 -3.24
C GLY A 183 5.85 10.77 -4.24
N PHE A 184 4.80 11.56 -4.00
CA PHE A 184 3.66 11.75 -4.90
C PHE A 184 3.62 13.17 -5.49
N SER A 185 4.76 13.86 -5.54
CA SER A 185 4.84 15.25 -6.01
C SER A 185 4.42 15.46 -7.46
N MET A 186 4.49 14.41 -8.29
CA MET A 186 4.03 14.43 -9.69
C MET A 186 2.55 14.03 -9.84
N CYS A 187 1.82 13.93 -8.73
CA CYS A 187 0.39 13.62 -8.68
C CYS A 187 -0.39 14.79 -8.04
N PRO A 188 -0.54 15.93 -8.74
CA PRO A 188 -1.13 17.14 -8.16
C PRO A 188 -2.61 16.99 -7.80
N ALA A 189 -3.33 16.05 -8.40
CA ALA A 189 -4.74 15.77 -8.13
C ALA A 189 -4.96 14.71 -7.03
N LEU A 190 -3.90 14.13 -6.46
CA LEU A 190 -4.01 13.03 -5.50
C LEU A 190 -4.58 13.53 -4.17
N GLU A 191 -5.80 13.10 -3.82
CA GLU A 191 -6.48 13.45 -2.57
C GLU A 191 -6.40 12.35 -1.53
N ASP A 192 -6.56 11.09 -1.97
CA ASP A 192 -6.65 9.91 -1.11
C ASP A 192 -5.44 8.99 -1.25
N LEU A 193 -4.75 8.74 -0.14
CA LEU A 193 -3.69 7.75 -0.07
C LEU A 193 -3.94 6.77 1.08
N LYS A 194 -4.12 5.49 0.74
CA LYS A 194 -4.32 4.40 1.70
C LYS A 194 -3.21 3.36 1.56
N LEU A 195 -2.50 3.08 2.64
CA LEU A 195 -1.47 2.06 2.75
C LEU A 195 -1.88 1.07 3.84
N ASN A 196 -2.15 -0.18 3.48
CA ASN A 196 -2.61 -1.20 4.41
C ASN A 196 -1.64 -2.39 4.43
N MET A 197 -1.30 -2.93 5.61
CA MET A 197 -0.47 -4.15 5.73
C MET A 197 0.89 -4.07 4.98
N CYS A 198 1.37 -2.86 4.68
CA CYS A 198 2.58 -2.65 3.88
C CYS A 198 3.85 -2.67 4.74
N LYS A 199 4.98 -3.09 4.14
CA LYS A 199 6.32 -2.93 4.73
C LYS A 199 6.97 -1.65 4.21
N ILE A 200 7.14 -0.65 5.08
CA ILE A 200 7.57 0.71 4.73
C ILE A 200 8.95 1.00 5.32
N HIS A 201 9.98 0.78 4.52
CA HIS A 201 11.39 0.96 4.83
C HIS A 201 11.99 2.03 3.90
N VAL A 202 11.46 3.26 4.02
CA VAL A 202 11.85 4.43 3.22
C VAL A 202 12.26 5.58 4.13
N LYS A 203 13.00 6.55 3.62
CA LYS A 203 13.39 7.76 4.38
C LYS A 203 12.17 8.59 4.78
N GLY A 204 11.14 8.60 3.94
CA GLY A 204 9.90 9.30 4.22
C GLY A 204 8.82 9.10 3.16
N ILE A 205 7.61 9.54 3.50
CA ILE A 205 6.45 9.61 2.61
C ILE A 205 6.12 11.10 2.47
N SER A 206 6.00 11.58 1.23
CA SER A 206 5.79 13.00 0.95
C SER A 206 4.77 13.21 -0.15
N SER A 207 3.78 14.06 0.11
CA SER A 207 2.82 14.54 -0.88
C SER A 207 2.50 16.02 -0.64
N ARG A 208 2.13 16.76 -1.68
CA ARG A 208 1.68 18.16 -1.58
C ARG A 208 0.18 18.34 -1.81
N SER A 209 -0.50 17.29 -2.27
CA SER A 209 -1.91 17.30 -2.70
C SER A 209 -2.82 16.47 -1.81
N VAL A 210 -2.28 15.44 -1.14
CA VAL A 210 -3.06 14.48 -0.35
C VAL A 210 -3.78 15.19 0.79
N ARG A 211 -5.10 14.98 0.86
CA ARG A 211 -6.01 15.48 1.89
C ARG A 211 -6.40 14.41 2.90
N ARG A 212 -6.42 13.14 2.50
CA ARG A 212 -6.76 11.99 3.35
C ARG A 212 -5.67 10.93 3.25
N LEU A 213 -5.02 10.64 4.38
CA LEU A 213 -3.93 9.66 4.47
C LEU A 213 -4.28 8.64 5.54
N SER A 214 -4.36 7.37 5.14
CA SER A 214 -4.59 6.25 6.05
C SER A 214 -3.45 5.24 5.90
N ILE A 215 -2.75 4.95 7.00
CA ILE A 215 -1.64 3.99 7.07
C ILE A 215 -1.96 2.98 8.17
N ILE A 216 -2.48 1.82 7.81
CA ILE A 216 -3.04 0.84 8.75
C ILE A 216 -2.28 -0.47 8.71
N ASP A 217 -1.97 -1.01 9.88
CA ASP A 217 -1.24 -2.28 10.05
C ASP A 217 0.09 -2.34 9.28
N CYS A 218 0.73 -1.18 9.08
CA CYS A 218 1.99 -1.09 8.37
C CYS A 218 3.19 -1.39 9.27
N ARG A 219 4.19 -2.06 8.69
CA ARG A 219 5.46 -2.39 9.35
C ARG A 219 6.52 -1.38 8.93
N PHE A 220 7.02 -0.59 9.88
CA PHE A 220 8.12 0.34 9.66
C PHE A 220 9.47 -0.31 9.97
N ASP A 221 10.57 0.32 9.54
CA ASP A 221 11.90 -0.16 9.89
C ASP A 221 12.19 0.06 11.38
N GLY A 222 12.40 -1.03 12.12
CA GLY A 222 12.82 -1.02 13.52
C GLY A 222 14.32 -1.20 13.76
N SER A 223 15.06 -1.55 12.72
CA SER A 223 16.49 -1.89 12.82
C SER A 223 17.39 -0.66 12.89
N THR A 224 16.97 0.45 12.30
CA THR A 224 17.76 1.68 12.24
C THR A 224 17.32 2.73 13.26
N SER A 225 18.23 3.66 13.58
CA SER A 225 17.91 4.82 14.42
C SER A 225 17.07 5.88 13.70
N ARG A 226 16.88 5.75 12.37
CA ARG A 226 16.20 6.75 11.53
C ARG A 226 14.73 6.40 11.37
N ARG A 227 13.84 7.27 11.86
CA ARG A 227 12.39 7.16 11.64
C ARG A 227 12.01 7.57 10.20
N THR A 228 11.07 6.85 9.61
CA THR A 228 10.38 7.26 8.39
C THR A 228 9.68 8.59 8.63
N ARG A 229 9.90 9.60 7.79
CA ARG A 229 9.28 10.93 7.93
C ARG A 229 8.02 11.04 7.10
N ILE A 230 6.91 11.48 7.68
CA ILE A 230 5.66 11.73 6.93
C ILE A 230 5.46 13.23 6.80
N SER A 231 5.22 13.70 5.57
CA SER A 231 5.04 15.10 5.23
C SER A 231 3.92 15.27 4.20
N ALA A 232 2.80 15.82 4.64
CA ALA A 232 1.65 16.14 3.78
C ALA A 232 1.01 17.45 4.29
N PRO A 233 1.44 18.62 3.79
CA PRO A 233 1.06 19.89 4.39
C PRO A 233 -0.43 20.23 4.22
N CYS A 234 -1.08 19.71 3.17
CA CYS A 234 -2.51 19.92 2.88
C CYS A 234 -3.40 18.80 3.44
N LEU A 235 -2.88 17.99 4.37
CA LEU A 235 -3.62 16.88 4.95
C LEU A 235 -4.70 17.40 5.89
N VAL A 236 -5.92 16.89 5.74
CA VAL A 236 -7.11 17.24 6.53
C VAL A 236 -7.50 16.10 7.47
N SER A 237 -7.39 14.86 7.00
CA SER A 237 -7.67 13.66 7.80
C SER A 237 -6.48 12.70 7.77
N PHE A 238 -6.06 12.28 8.96
CA PHE A 238 -4.94 11.38 9.14
C PHE A 238 -5.31 10.19 10.01
N GLU A 239 -5.03 8.98 9.51
CA GLU A 239 -5.16 7.74 10.27
C GLU A 239 -3.84 6.98 10.23
N LEU A 240 -3.32 6.64 11.40
CA LEU A 240 -2.06 5.91 11.54
C LEU A 240 -2.22 4.80 12.58
N ASP A 241 -2.07 3.55 12.14
CA ASP A 241 -1.98 2.39 13.01
C ASP A 241 -0.62 1.70 12.83
N VAL A 242 0.26 1.88 13.82
CA VAL A 242 1.60 1.31 13.81
C VAL A 242 1.58 -0.01 14.56
N GLY A 243 1.60 -1.10 13.79
CA GLY A 243 1.67 -2.45 14.31
C GLY A 243 3.10 -2.93 14.59
N PHE A 244 4.10 -2.52 13.80
CA PHE A 244 5.45 -3.07 13.93
C PHE A 244 6.55 -2.08 13.55
N GLY A 245 7.73 -2.26 14.14
CA GLY A 245 8.88 -1.37 13.91
C GLY A 245 8.72 -0.06 14.65
N ARG A 246 9.39 1.01 14.19
CA ARG A 246 9.35 2.30 14.89
C ARG A 246 8.29 3.23 14.34
N ALA A 247 7.62 3.96 15.22
CA ALA A 247 6.65 4.97 14.80
C ALA A 247 7.31 6.01 13.87
N PRO A 248 6.62 6.44 12.80
CA PRO A 248 7.14 7.46 11.91
C PRO A 248 7.25 8.81 12.62
N LEU A 249 8.13 9.68 12.11
CA LEU A 249 8.19 11.08 12.52
C LEU A 249 7.24 11.91 11.66
N ILE A 250 6.21 12.48 12.28
CA ILE A 250 5.20 13.32 11.64
C ILE A 250 5.70 14.76 11.62
N LYS A 251 5.79 15.36 10.44
CA LYS A 251 6.07 16.79 10.31
C LYS A 251 4.80 17.61 10.54
N SER A 252 4.95 18.89 10.86
CA SER A 252 3.83 19.84 10.97
C SER A 252 2.91 19.79 9.74
N MET A 253 1.61 19.62 9.99
CA MET A 253 0.54 19.58 8.99
C MET A 253 -0.46 20.72 9.26
N PRO A 254 -0.33 21.87 8.59
CA PRO A 254 -1.12 23.06 8.91
C PRO A 254 -2.63 22.94 8.67
N SER A 255 -3.05 22.08 7.76
CA SER A 255 -4.47 21.91 7.38
C SER A 255 -5.19 20.77 8.12
N LEU A 256 -4.54 20.16 9.12
CA LEU A 256 -5.06 18.95 9.76
C LEU A 256 -6.26 19.26 10.65
N GLU A 257 -7.37 18.57 10.44
CA GLU A 257 -8.60 18.71 11.23
C GLU A 257 -8.81 17.47 12.11
N THR A 258 -8.72 16.28 11.51
CA THR A 258 -8.94 15.00 12.21
C THR A 258 -7.70 14.13 12.18
N ALA A 259 -7.33 13.55 13.33
CA ALA A 259 -6.22 12.63 13.43
C ALA A 259 -6.51 11.48 14.39
N ARG A 260 -6.30 10.24 13.93
CA ARG A 260 -6.37 9.03 14.75
C ARG A 260 -5.03 8.32 14.69
N VAL A 261 -4.38 8.16 15.84
CA VAL A 261 -3.07 7.51 15.93
C VAL A 261 -3.12 6.40 16.96
N ARG A 262 -2.91 5.17 16.50
CA ARG A 262 -2.79 3.96 17.31
C ARG A 262 -1.36 3.41 17.20
N ILE A 263 -0.72 3.18 18.35
CA ILE A 263 0.58 2.50 18.41
C ILE A 263 0.42 1.22 19.23
N ARG A 264 0.63 0.07 18.59
CA ARG A 264 0.48 -1.25 19.21
C ARG A 264 1.74 -1.67 19.96
N ASP A 265 1.62 -2.75 20.71
CA ASP A 265 2.67 -3.30 21.57
C ASP A 265 3.74 -4.14 20.85
N ASP A 266 3.55 -4.39 19.56
CA ASP A 266 4.57 -4.98 18.69
C ASP A 266 5.53 -3.89 18.11
N CYS A 267 5.39 -2.64 18.56
CA CYS A 267 6.25 -1.52 18.16
C CYS A 267 7.63 -1.56 18.84
N ALA A 268 8.69 -1.22 18.11
CA ALA A 268 10.06 -1.15 18.62
C ALA A 268 10.32 0.06 19.56
N ASP A 269 9.31 0.90 19.81
CA ASP A 269 9.39 2.06 20.69
C ASP A 269 8.83 1.80 22.10
N ILE A 270 9.12 0.61 22.64
CA ILE A 270 8.76 0.18 23.99
C ILE A 270 9.94 0.34 24.97
N CYS A 271 9.69 0.87 26.17
CA CYS A 271 10.66 0.85 27.29
C CYS A 271 10.25 -0.32 28.21
N GLY A 272 11.12 -1.34 28.34
CA GLY A 272 10.90 -2.48 29.23
C GLY A 272 10.85 -2.13 30.73
N LYS A 273 11.05 -0.86 31.08
CA LYS A 273 10.91 -0.31 32.44
C LYS A 273 9.66 0.54 32.61
N ALA A 274 8.67 0.38 31.74
CA ALA A 274 7.49 1.25 31.68
C ALA A 274 6.67 1.34 33.00
N TYR A 275 6.81 0.35 33.88
CA TYR A 275 6.11 0.24 35.17
C TYR A 275 6.97 0.60 36.40
N GLY A 276 8.20 1.11 36.21
CA GLY A 276 9.06 1.61 37.29
C GLY A 276 9.53 3.04 37.02
N ASP A 277 10.24 3.63 37.99
CA ASP A 277 10.90 4.94 37.83
C ASP A 277 11.57 5.01 36.47
N ALA A 278 11.29 6.11 35.77
CA ALA A 278 11.44 6.24 34.34
C ALA A 278 12.81 5.75 33.85
N CYS A 279 12.88 5.43 32.57
CA CYS A 279 14.14 5.38 31.83
C CYS A 279 14.83 6.79 31.93
N ASP A 280 15.32 7.18 33.12
CA ASP A 280 15.94 8.46 33.46
C ASP A 280 17.25 8.60 32.70
N ARG A 281 17.68 9.85 32.56
CA ARG A 281 18.68 10.37 31.60
C ARG A 281 19.96 9.52 31.46
N GLU A 282 20.29 8.70 32.45
CA GLU A 282 21.51 7.89 32.60
C GLU A 282 21.33 6.38 32.34
N LYS A 283 20.14 5.78 32.48
CA LYS A 283 19.90 4.33 32.27
C LYS A 283 18.97 4.05 31.09
N ARG A 284 19.45 4.37 29.88
CA ARG A 284 18.69 4.25 28.63
C ARG A 284 18.53 2.77 28.22
N CYS A 285 17.30 2.27 28.18
CA CYS A 285 17.00 1.00 27.50
C CYS A 285 17.19 1.15 25.98
N ASP A 286 17.36 0.04 25.24
CA ASP A 286 17.64 0.07 23.80
C ASP A 286 16.56 0.79 22.97
N GLY A 287 15.28 0.68 23.37
CA GLY A 287 14.17 1.43 22.76
C GLY A 287 14.35 2.95 22.88
N CYS A 288 14.72 3.42 24.08
CA CYS A 288 15.02 4.83 24.36
C CYS A 288 16.34 5.30 23.71
N ARG A 289 17.38 4.44 23.66
CA ARG A 289 18.72 4.75 23.15
C ARG A 289 18.75 4.92 21.63
N ARG A 290 18.03 4.07 20.88
CA ARG A 290 17.94 4.16 19.42
C ARG A 290 17.12 5.37 18.95
N GLY A 291 16.32 5.98 19.82
CA GLY A 291 15.40 7.09 19.55
C GLY A 291 15.95 8.50 19.66
N SER A 292 17.26 8.69 19.48
CA SER A 292 17.95 9.99 19.55
C SER A 292 17.59 10.92 18.37
N SER A 293 16.29 11.18 18.17
CA SER A 293 15.83 12.53 17.90
C SER A 293 16.22 13.35 19.13
N ARG A 294 17.37 14.01 19.08
CA ARG A 294 17.83 14.96 20.12
C ARG A 294 16.79 16.07 20.22
N GLY A 295 15.90 15.99 21.21
CA GLY A 295 14.99 17.06 21.61
C GLY A 295 13.89 17.45 20.62
N LYS A 296 13.42 16.55 19.72
CA LYS A 296 12.27 16.84 18.84
C LYS A 296 11.14 15.84 19.04
N SER A 297 9.90 16.36 19.03
CA SER A 297 8.68 15.55 19.02
C SER A 297 8.66 14.61 17.82
N VAL A 298 8.11 13.42 18.02
CA VAL A 298 8.00 12.40 16.98
C VAL A 298 6.62 12.48 16.30
N LEU A 299 5.56 12.68 17.08
CA LEU A 299 4.18 12.65 16.61
C LEU A 299 3.46 13.97 16.90
N LEU A 300 3.46 14.40 18.17
CA LEU A 300 2.51 15.41 18.67
C LEU A 300 2.68 16.79 18.02
N GLU A 301 3.91 17.24 17.76
CA GLU A 301 4.16 18.51 17.07
C GLU A 301 3.55 18.50 15.65
N GLY A 302 3.63 17.36 14.97
CA GLY A 302 3.04 17.17 13.65
C GLY A 302 1.50 17.21 13.64
N LEU A 303 0.89 16.80 14.75
CA LEU A 303 -0.56 16.66 14.94
C LEU A 303 -1.19 17.85 15.66
N SER A 304 -0.39 18.82 16.11
CA SER A 304 -0.79 19.94 16.98
C SER A 304 -1.95 20.80 16.49
N ARG A 305 -2.29 20.72 15.21
CA ARG A 305 -3.36 21.51 14.59
C ARG A 305 -4.69 20.77 14.44
N ALA A 306 -4.72 19.47 14.72
CA ALA A 306 -5.95 18.69 14.71
C ALA A 306 -6.94 19.23 15.77
N THR A 307 -8.20 19.38 15.37
CA THR A 307 -9.32 19.72 16.27
C THR A 307 -9.91 18.46 16.89
N GLU A 308 -9.91 17.34 16.16
CA GLU A 308 -10.32 16.04 16.66
C GLU A 308 -9.10 15.10 16.68
N LEU A 309 -8.63 14.75 17.88
CA LEU A 309 -7.43 13.94 18.07
C LEU A 309 -7.74 12.71 18.92
N GLU A 310 -7.61 11.52 18.33
CA GLU A 310 -7.68 10.25 19.06
C GLU A 310 -6.27 9.63 19.13
N LEU A 311 -5.76 9.46 20.34
CA LEU A 311 -4.47 8.82 20.60
C LEU A 311 -4.69 7.53 21.39
N ALA A 312 -4.23 6.41 20.85
CA ALA A 312 -4.26 5.13 21.52
C ALA A 312 -2.86 4.50 21.50
N SER A 313 -2.43 3.94 22.63
CA SER A 313 -1.10 3.37 22.78
C SER A 313 -1.10 2.28 23.83
N ASP A 314 -0.31 1.22 23.61
CA ASP A 314 0.08 0.36 24.72
C ASP A 314 0.87 1.19 25.77
N PRO A 315 0.63 1.03 27.08
CA PRO A 315 1.30 1.78 28.14
C PRO A 315 2.83 1.68 28.12
N ARG A 316 3.38 0.60 27.57
CA ARG A 316 4.81 0.34 27.47
C ARG A 316 5.49 1.17 26.39
N VAL A 317 4.74 1.69 25.42
CA VAL A 317 5.24 2.59 24.39
C VAL A 317 5.55 3.96 25.02
N PHE A 318 6.77 4.47 24.79
CA PHE A 318 7.24 5.69 25.46
C PHE A 318 7.08 6.96 24.62
N ILE A 319 6.65 6.89 23.36
CA ILE A 319 6.66 8.04 22.43
C ILE A 319 5.73 9.16 22.90
N PHE A 320 4.50 8.84 23.30
CA PHE A 320 3.57 9.86 23.78
C PHE A 320 4.07 10.52 25.06
N ARG A 321 4.57 9.74 26.03
CA ARG A 321 5.21 10.25 27.26
C ARG A 321 6.40 11.17 26.94
N LYS A 322 7.23 10.76 25.97
CA LYS A 322 8.37 11.56 25.51
C LYS A 322 7.90 12.90 24.95
N ASP A 323 6.96 12.89 24.01
CA ASP A 323 6.50 14.10 23.34
C ASP A 323 5.77 15.06 24.30
N CYS A 324 5.02 14.57 25.29
CA CYS A 324 4.42 15.43 26.33
C CYS A 324 5.49 16.14 27.19
N ASN A 325 6.58 15.45 27.54
CA ASN A 325 7.66 16.03 28.34
C ASN A 325 8.46 17.13 27.61
N PHE A 326 8.31 17.26 26.28
CA PHE A 326 8.99 18.28 25.49
C PHE A 326 8.16 19.56 25.27
N GLY A 327 7.10 19.77 26.05
CA GLY A 327 6.34 21.02 26.01
C GLY A 327 5.54 21.19 24.74
N THR A 328 5.12 20.09 24.11
CA THR A 328 4.22 20.15 22.96
C THR A 328 2.91 20.77 23.42
N THR A 329 2.63 22.00 23.01
CA THR A 329 1.40 22.72 23.32
C THR A 329 0.29 22.10 22.46
N LEU A 330 -0.37 21.07 22.99
CA LEU A 330 -1.63 20.59 22.45
C LEU A 330 -2.70 21.51 23.03
N ALA A 331 -3.20 22.44 22.22
CA ALA A 331 -4.26 23.36 22.66
C ALA A 331 -5.59 22.63 22.98
N ASN A 332 -5.70 21.34 22.64
CA ASN A 332 -6.96 20.60 22.55
C ASN A 332 -6.93 19.22 23.25
N LEU A 333 -6.11 19.02 24.29
CA LEU A 333 -6.18 17.79 25.11
C LEU A 333 -7.14 17.95 26.28
#